data_AF-M3A6N9-F1
#
_entry.id   AF-M3A6N9-F1
#
_cell.length_a   1.000
_cell.length_b   1.000
_cell.length_c   1.000
_cell.angle_alpha   90.00
_cell.angle_beta   90.00
_cell.angle_gamma   90.00
#
_symmetry.space_group_name_H-M   'P 1'
#
loop_
_entity.id
_entity.type
_entity.pdbx_description
1 polymer ?
#
loop_
_entity_poly.entity_id
_entity_poly.type
_entity_poly.pdbx_seq_one_letter_code
_entity_poly.pdbx_strand_id
1 'polypeptide(L)'
;MRIYDFEQFSHVVYLVRFSASGLVQRHPDRPDTPTKVKILGRDVRDAVFMEVCGGDDQFAAVEVQGTAITWGWADEHGMVKTTRAVMESTVWIHAGKIDGPILNAIITVERAVCCDPLTGSTKVWQGRG
;
A
#
# COMPACT_ATOMS: atom_id res chain seq x y z
N MET A 1 -12.03 -7.23 -11.75
CA MET A 1 -13.10 -6.21 -11.74
C MET A 1 -12.86 -5.29 -12.93
N ARG A 2 -13.89 -5.01 -13.74
CA ARG A 2 -13.76 -4.28 -15.01
C ARG A 2 -14.19 -2.82 -14.81
N ILE A 3 -13.70 -1.93 -15.65
CA ILE A 3 -13.95 -0.47 -15.56
C ILE A 3 -15.44 -0.10 -15.69
N TYR A 4 -16.27 -1.02 -16.20
CA TYR A 4 -17.72 -0.83 -16.36
C TYR A 4 -18.53 -1.14 -15.09
N ASP A 5 -17.88 -1.62 -14.03
CA ASP A 5 -18.53 -1.93 -12.75
C ASP A 5 -18.74 -0.66 -11.88
N PHE A 6 -18.36 0.53 -12.37
CA PHE A 6 -18.53 1.80 -11.68
C PHE A 6 -19.80 2.53 -12.15
N GLU A 7 -20.64 2.97 -11.21
CA GLU A 7 -21.61 4.02 -11.51
C GLU A 7 -20.87 5.26 -12.01
N GLN A 8 -21.25 5.69 -13.21
CA GLN A 8 -20.46 6.47 -14.17
C GLN A 8 -20.02 7.87 -13.71
N PHE A 9 -20.31 8.30 -12.48
CA PHE A 9 -20.07 9.67 -12.02
C PHE A 9 -19.53 9.80 -10.58
N SER A 10 -19.38 8.70 -9.84
CA SER A 10 -19.06 8.79 -8.40
C SER A 10 -17.66 8.35 -8.02
N HIS A 11 -16.99 7.52 -8.83
CA HIS A 11 -15.75 6.86 -8.41
C HIS A 11 -14.54 7.22 -9.28
N VAL A 12 -13.43 7.54 -8.64
CA VAL A 12 -12.12 7.77 -9.25
C VAL A 12 -11.12 6.69 -8.82
N VAL A 13 -10.07 6.52 -9.60
CA VAL A 13 -8.93 5.67 -9.22
C VAL A 13 -7.94 6.51 -8.42
N TYR A 14 -7.48 5.98 -7.29
CA TYR A 14 -6.43 6.56 -6.50
C TYR A 14 -5.15 5.75 -6.63
N LEU A 15 -4.06 6.45 -6.95
CA LEU A 15 -2.70 5.95 -6.86
C LEU A 15 -2.07 6.59 -5.63
N VAL A 16 -1.84 5.80 -4.59
CA VAL A 16 -1.29 6.27 -3.32
C VAL A 16 0.10 5.69 -3.16
N ARG A 17 1.11 6.54 -3.32
CA ARG A 17 2.50 6.20 -3.02
C ARG A 17 2.68 6.28 -1.50
N PHE A 18 3.22 5.22 -0.94
CA PHE A 18 3.44 5.11 0.49
C PHE A 18 4.78 4.45 0.80
N SER A 19 5.25 4.69 2.01
CA SER A 19 6.26 3.91 2.69
C SER A 19 5.68 3.30 3.96
N ALA A 20 6.19 2.14 4.36
CA ALA A 20 5.84 1.51 5.62
C ALA A 20 7.05 0.84 6.23
N SER A 21 7.25 1.04 7.54
CA SER A 21 8.35 0.48 8.29
C SER A 21 7.85 -0.26 9.53
N GLY A 22 8.56 -1.30 9.97
CA GLY A 22 8.22 -2.02 11.18
C GLY A 22 8.86 -3.40 11.27
N LEU A 23 8.24 -4.32 12.01
CA LEU A 23 8.75 -5.67 12.21
C LEU A 23 7.89 -6.70 11.47
N VAL A 24 8.49 -7.71 10.82
CA VAL A 24 7.75 -8.84 10.25
C VAL A 24 8.36 -10.14 10.74
N GLN A 25 7.50 -11.14 10.97
CA GLN A 25 7.94 -12.47 11.36
C GLN A 25 8.70 -13.17 10.22
N ARG A 26 9.81 -13.79 10.59
CA ARG A 26 10.58 -14.72 9.75
C ARG A 26 10.05 -16.13 9.95
N HIS A 27 10.06 -16.90 8.86
CA HIS A 27 9.70 -18.31 8.81
C HIS A 27 10.87 -19.07 8.16
N PRO A 28 11.95 -19.36 8.91
CA PRO A 28 13.17 -19.96 8.36
C PRO A 28 12.91 -21.30 7.67
N ASP A 29 11.92 -22.05 8.15
CA ASP A 29 11.52 -23.36 7.63
C ASP A 29 10.71 -23.29 6.32
N ARG A 30 10.21 -22.10 5.93
CA ARG A 30 9.44 -21.93 4.69
C ARG A 30 10.36 -21.73 3.49
N PRO A 31 9.95 -22.09 2.26
CA PRO A 31 10.74 -21.78 1.07
C PRO A 31 10.82 -20.27 0.82
N ASP A 32 11.84 -19.83 0.09
CA ASP A 32 11.95 -18.44 -0.32
C ASP A 32 10.81 -18.07 -1.27
N THR A 33 10.15 -16.96 -0.99
CA THR A 33 9.03 -16.45 -1.78
C THR A 33 9.43 -15.21 -2.58
N PRO A 34 8.88 -15.00 -3.79
CA PRO A 34 9.07 -13.75 -4.50
C PRO A 34 8.41 -12.60 -3.72
N THR A 35 8.99 -11.40 -3.80
CA THR A 35 8.45 -10.21 -3.15
C THR A 35 7.03 -9.93 -3.65
N LYS A 36 6.06 -10.02 -2.73
CA LYS A 36 4.68 -9.59 -2.89
C LYS A 36 4.27 -8.80 -1.67
N VAL A 37 3.73 -7.62 -1.92
CA VAL A 37 3.28 -6.72 -0.85
C VAL A 37 1.80 -6.47 -1.06
N LYS A 38 1.04 -6.49 0.03
CA LYS A 38 -0.37 -6.14 0.02
C LYS A 38 -0.68 -5.01 0.98
N ILE A 39 -1.61 -4.15 0.60
CA ILE A 39 -2.21 -3.13 1.45
C ILE A 39 -3.68 -3.01 1.07
N LEU A 40 -4.56 -2.73 2.03
CA LEU A 40 -6.02 -2.79 1.81
C LEU A 40 -6.49 -4.16 1.26
N GLY A 41 -5.74 -5.23 1.54
CA GLY A 41 -5.97 -6.57 0.99
C GLY A 41 -5.66 -6.72 -0.53
N ARG A 42 -4.99 -5.75 -1.15
CA ARG A 42 -4.69 -5.71 -2.60
C ARG A 42 -3.19 -5.70 -2.83
N ASP A 43 -2.76 -6.26 -3.95
CA ASP A 43 -1.35 -6.23 -4.36
C ASP A 43 -0.90 -4.78 -4.62
N VAL A 44 0.27 -4.45 -4.07
CA VAL A 44 0.95 -3.16 -4.24
C VAL A 44 1.76 -3.19 -5.54
N ARG A 45 1.70 -2.10 -6.31
CA ARG A 45 2.50 -1.93 -7.53
C ARG A 45 3.86 -1.34 -7.21
N ASP A 46 4.86 -1.74 -8.00
CA ASP A 46 6.24 -1.25 -7.91
C ASP A 46 6.81 -1.35 -6.50
N ALA A 47 6.43 -2.42 -5.80
CA ALA A 47 6.82 -2.64 -4.42
C ALA A 47 8.33 -2.88 -4.31
N VAL A 48 8.99 -2.03 -3.54
CA VAL A 48 10.39 -2.21 -3.14
C VAL A 48 10.39 -2.63 -1.69
N PHE A 49 10.99 -3.77 -1.41
CA PHE A 49 11.15 -4.33 -0.08
C PHE A 49 12.63 -4.29 0.31
N MET A 50 12.91 -3.83 1.52
CA MET A 50 14.24 -3.88 2.10
C MET A 50 14.16 -4.45 3.51
N GLU A 51 15.03 -5.42 3.77
CA GLU A 51 15.31 -5.84 5.12
C GLU A 51 16.41 -4.94 5.70
N VAL A 52 16.10 -4.24 6.80
CA VAL A 52 17.00 -3.24 7.40
C VAL A 52 17.92 -3.88 8.44
N CYS A 53 17.41 -4.85 9.21
CA CYS A 53 18.18 -5.59 10.20
C CYS A 53 17.45 -6.90 10.57
N GLY A 54 18.19 -8.00 10.71
CA GLY A 54 17.70 -9.25 11.26
C GLY A 54 18.19 -9.44 12.69
N GLY A 55 17.28 -9.64 13.64
CA GLY A 55 17.59 -10.13 14.99
C GLY A 55 17.64 -11.67 15.04
N ASP A 56 17.32 -12.26 16.20
CA ASP A 56 17.37 -13.69 16.57
C ASP A 56 16.51 -14.65 15.71
N ASP A 57 16.62 -14.59 14.37
CA ASP A 57 15.95 -15.43 13.37
C ASP A 57 14.41 -15.40 13.37
N GLN A 58 13.76 -14.76 14.34
CA GLN A 58 12.30 -14.74 14.48
C GLN A 58 11.64 -13.52 13.84
N PHE A 59 12.31 -12.37 13.84
CA PHE A 59 11.78 -11.12 13.30
C PHE A 59 12.82 -10.38 12.48
N ALA A 60 12.34 -9.66 11.46
CA ALA A 60 13.13 -8.75 10.67
C ALA A 60 12.55 -7.34 10.76
N ALA A 61 13.41 -6.34 10.93
CA ALA A 61 13.06 -4.95 10.71
C ALA A 61 13.06 -4.68 9.21
N VAL A 62 11.98 -4.09 8.71
CA VAL A 62 11.76 -3.93 7.27
C VAL A 62 11.31 -2.52 6.93
N GLU A 63 11.61 -2.14 5.70
CA GLU A 63 11.06 -0.98 5.01
C GLU A 63 10.42 -1.47 3.71
N VAL A 64 9.24 -0.97 3.41
CA VAL A 64 8.58 -1.21 2.13
C VAL A 64 8.08 0.09 1.55
N GLN A 65 8.26 0.25 0.25
CA GLN A 65 7.69 1.36 -0.51
C GLN A 65 6.91 0.82 -1.68
N GLY A 66 5.86 1.52 -2.09
CA GLY A 66 5.12 1.14 -3.28
C GLY A 66 3.92 2.02 -3.55
N THR A 67 3.15 1.64 -4.56
CA THR A 67 1.93 2.34 -4.95
C THR A 67 0.72 1.44 -4.70
N ALA A 68 -0.12 1.84 -3.74
CA ALA A 68 -1.43 1.27 -3.57
C ALA A 68 -2.35 1.81 -4.67
N ILE A 69 -3.04 0.90 -5.39
CA ILE A 69 -4.08 1.28 -6.34
C ILE A 69 -5.42 0.91 -5.73
N THR A 70 -6.26 1.91 -5.55
CA THR A 70 -7.61 1.74 -4.99
C THR A 70 -8.60 2.68 -5.70
N TRP A 71 -9.86 2.65 -5.29
CA TRP A 71 -10.91 3.50 -5.81
C TRP A 71 -11.74 4.08 -4.67
N GLY A 72 -12.40 5.19 -4.95
CA GLY A 72 -13.25 5.85 -3.98
C GLY A 72 -13.96 7.04 -4.61
N TRP A 73 -14.68 7.79 -3.78
CA TRP A 73 -15.51 8.91 -4.22
C TRP A 73 -14.69 10.02 -4.88
N ALA A 74 -15.19 10.60 -5.97
CA ALA A 74 -14.50 11.67 -6.72
C ALA A 74 -14.37 13.01 -5.98
N ASP A 75 -14.94 13.12 -4.77
CA ASP A 75 -14.96 14.35 -3.97
C ASP A 75 -13.69 14.53 -3.12
N GLU A 76 -13.56 15.70 -2.50
CA GLU A 76 -12.41 16.03 -1.65
C GLU A 76 -12.28 15.08 -0.45
N HIS A 77 -13.42 14.58 0.06
CA HIS A 77 -13.45 13.62 1.15
C HIS A 77 -12.99 12.24 0.72
N GLY A 78 -13.19 11.84 -0.53
CA GLY A 78 -12.79 10.55 -1.06
C GLY A 78 -11.28 10.38 -1.04
N MET A 79 -10.54 11.45 -1.35
CA MET A 79 -9.07 11.43 -1.29
C MET A 79 -8.58 11.33 0.15
N VAL A 80 -9.15 12.11 1.08
CA VAL A 80 -8.82 12.05 2.52
C VAL A 80 -9.16 10.68 3.12
N LYS A 81 -10.33 10.12 2.81
CA LYS A 81 -10.75 8.78 3.25
C LYS A 81 -9.80 7.72 2.71
N THR A 82 -9.36 7.87 1.46
CA THR A 82 -8.46 6.90 0.81
C THR A 82 -7.06 6.94 1.41
N THR A 83 -6.45 8.12 1.58
CA THR A 83 -5.13 8.22 2.21
C THR A 83 -5.17 7.76 3.67
N ARG A 84 -6.24 8.09 4.40
CA ARG A 84 -6.47 7.60 5.76
C ARG A 84 -6.59 6.08 5.82
N ALA A 85 -7.38 5.48 4.91
CA ALA A 85 -7.50 4.03 4.85
C ALA A 85 -6.16 3.34 4.57
N VAL A 86 -5.28 3.94 3.75
CA VAL A 86 -3.91 3.46 3.53
C VAL A 86 -3.08 3.54 4.81
N MET A 87 -3.08 4.69 5.50
CA MET A 87 -2.31 4.88 6.74
C MET A 87 -2.78 3.98 7.89
N GLU A 88 -4.07 3.65 7.93
CA GLU A 88 -4.68 2.78 8.96
C GLU A 88 -4.69 1.30 8.55
N SER A 89 -4.10 0.95 7.39
CA SER A 89 -4.14 -0.41 6.86
C SER A 89 -3.08 -1.33 7.49
N THR A 90 -3.30 -2.63 7.38
CA THR A 90 -2.24 -3.61 7.55
C THR A 90 -1.49 -3.78 6.22
N VAL A 91 -0.17 -3.62 6.26
CA VAL A 91 0.71 -3.97 5.15
C VAL A 91 1.18 -5.41 5.34
N TRP A 92 0.92 -6.27 4.36
CA TRP A 92 1.38 -7.66 4.35
C TRP A 92 2.56 -7.83 3.39
N ILE A 93 3.56 -8.61 3.78
CA ILE A 93 4.75 -8.90 2.98
C ILE A 93 4.91 -10.41 2.85
N HIS A 94 5.18 -10.87 1.63
CA HIS A 94 5.81 -12.15 1.34
C HIS A 94 7.13 -11.83 0.62
N ALA A 95 8.28 -12.12 1.21
CA ALA A 95 9.59 -11.88 0.59
C ALA A 95 10.67 -12.78 1.21
N GLY A 96 11.26 -13.68 0.41
CA GLY A 96 12.19 -14.68 0.93
C GLY A 96 11.53 -15.52 2.02
N LYS A 97 12.16 -15.57 3.21
CA LYS A 97 11.65 -16.24 4.42
C LYS A 97 10.68 -15.39 5.24
N ILE A 98 10.35 -14.18 4.81
CA ILE A 98 9.43 -13.28 5.53
C ILE A 98 8.03 -13.46 4.96
N ASP A 99 7.06 -13.71 5.85
CA ASP A 99 5.65 -13.85 5.50
C ASP A 99 4.77 -13.38 6.66
N GLY A 100 4.10 -12.25 6.48
CA GLY A 100 3.25 -11.72 7.55
C GLY A 100 2.90 -10.24 7.40
N PRO A 101 2.11 -9.73 8.35
CA PRO A 101 1.85 -8.31 8.47
C PRO A 101 3.09 -7.61 9.06
N ILE A 102 3.28 -6.35 8.67
CA ILE A 102 4.18 -5.44 9.38
C ILE A 102 3.53 -5.10 10.72
N LEU A 103 4.17 -5.55 11.80
CA LEU A 103 3.82 -5.26 13.18
C LEU A 103 4.35 -3.89 13.57
N ASN A 104 3.55 -3.15 14.34
CA ASN A 104 3.85 -1.78 14.78
C ASN A 104 4.22 -0.86 13.60
N ALA A 105 3.50 -1.04 12.48
CA ALA A 105 3.82 -0.37 11.23
C ALA A 105 3.68 1.15 11.37
N ILE A 106 4.69 1.88 10.92
CA ILE A 106 4.59 3.31 10.64
C ILE A 106 4.36 3.45 9.14
N ILE A 107 3.15 3.85 8.75
CA ILE A 107 2.78 4.02 7.34
C ILE A 107 2.71 5.51 7.02
N THR A 108 3.46 5.94 6.00
CA THR A 108 3.46 7.32 5.52
C THR A 108 2.94 7.37 4.10
N VAL A 109 1.95 8.22 3.84
CA VAL A 109 1.52 8.54 2.47
C VAL A 109 2.39 9.67 1.94
N GLU A 110 3.24 9.36 0.97
CA GLU A 110 4.16 10.32 0.34
C GLU A 110 3.43 11.16 -0.72
N ARG A 111 2.50 10.53 -1.45
CA ARG A 111 1.74 11.18 -2.52
C ARG A 111 0.46 10.41 -2.80
N ALA A 112 -0.63 11.13 -3.06
CA ALA A 112 -1.83 10.54 -3.63
C ALA A 112 -2.24 11.28 -4.90
N VAL A 113 -2.65 10.52 -5.91
CA VAL A 113 -3.17 11.04 -7.17
C VAL A 113 -4.53 10.42 -7.39
N CYS A 114 -5.56 11.24 -7.57
CA CYS A 114 -6.83 10.78 -8.12
C CYS A 114 -6.80 10.91 -9.64
N CYS A 115 -7.31 9.91 -10.34
CA CYS A 115 -7.44 9.86 -11.77
C CYS A 115 -8.90 9.56 -12.10
N ASP A 116 -9.52 10.46 -12.85
CA ASP A 116 -10.82 10.23 -13.45
C ASP A 116 -10.64 9.28 -14.65
N PRO A 117 -11.18 8.05 -14.59
CA PRO A 117 -11.00 7.06 -15.65
C PRO A 117 -11.75 7.42 -16.94
N LEU A 118 -12.71 8.34 -16.90
CA LEU A 118 -13.48 8.76 -18.08
C LEU A 118 -12.80 9.89 -18.83
N THR A 119 -12.27 10.88 -18.10
CA THR A 119 -11.67 12.08 -18.72
C THR A 119 -10.15 12.01 -18.79
N GLY A 120 -9.51 11.12 -18.03
CA GLY A 120 -8.06 11.08 -17.84
C GLY A 120 -7.54 12.23 -16.95
N SER A 121 -8.43 13.05 -16.40
CA SER A 121 -8.05 14.18 -15.54
C SER A 121 -7.45 13.67 -14.24
N THR A 122 -6.37 14.31 -13.78
CA THR A 122 -5.73 13.97 -12.51
C THR A 122 -5.76 15.12 -11.51
N LYS A 123 -6.02 14.82 -10.23
CA LYS A 123 -5.75 15.75 -9.11
C LYS A 123 -4.75 15.13 -8.16
N VAL A 124 -3.82 15.93 -7.67
CA VAL A 124 -2.76 15.46 -6.77
C VAL A 124 -3.02 16.00 -5.37
N TRP A 125 -2.99 15.13 -4.38
CA TRP A 125 -2.90 15.55 -2.99
C TRP A 125 -1.46 15.94 -2.68
N GLN A 126 -1.27 17.18 -2.27
CA GLN A 126 -0.06 17.61 -1.58
C GLN A 126 -0.48 17.81 -0.13
N GLY A 127 -0.11 16.87 0.75
CA GLY A 127 -0.42 16.98 2.16
C GLY A 127 0.06 18.31 2.72
N ARG A 128 -0.84 19.07 3.33
CA ARG A 128 -0.45 20.15 4.24
C ARG A 128 -0.56 19.59 5.65
N GLY A 129 0.59 19.62 6.34
CA GLY A 129 0.77 19.75 7.80
C GLY A 129 -0.17 18.99 8.71
#